data_AF-A0A0F5I833-F1
#
_entry.id   AF-A0A0F5I833-F1
#
_cell.length_a   1.000
_cell.length_b   1.000
_cell.length_c   1.000
_cell.angle_alpha   90.00
_cell.angle_beta   90.00
_cell.angle_gamma   90.00
#
_symmetry.space_group_name_H-M   'P 1'
#
loop_
_entity.id
_entity.type
_entity.pdbx_description
1 polymer ?
#
loop_
_entity_poly.entity_id
_entity_poly.type
_entity_poly.pdbx_seq_one_letter_code
_entity_poly.pdbx_strand_id
1 'polypeptide(L)'
;MMMYLDWFAETMKMTFNIEVNRDDVGYEAYDFYHEEIDDLLIPAEHLEKLPNPLLIETLSYVDDEGYEWIAGYILEEKTREKLYEVWIKNGEQVAYEIYNN
;
A
#
# COMPACT_ATOMS: atom_id res chain seq x y z
N MET A 1 1.67 14.78 -7.83
CA MET A 1 0.25 14.42 -7.93
C MET A 1 0.12 13.08 -7.23
N MET A 2 -0.29 13.07 -5.95
CA MET A 2 -0.51 11.83 -5.19
C MET A 2 -1.79 11.18 -5.72
N MET A 3 -1.66 10.38 -6.78
CA MET A 3 -2.79 9.81 -7.54
C MET A 3 -3.75 8.99 -6.67
N TYR A 4 -3.29 8.57 -5.49
CA TYR A 4 -4.01 7.70 -4.57
C TYR A 4 -4.29 8.32 -3.19
N LEU A 5 -4.03 9.61 -2.97
CA LEU A 5 -4.31 10.25 -1.67
C LEU A 5 -5.81 10.23 -1.33
N ASP A 6 -6.67 10.49 -2.31
CA ASP A 6 -8.12 10.43 -2.12
C ASP A 6 -8.59 8.99 -1.89
N TRP A 7 -8.07 8.04 -2.68
CA TRP A 7 -8.33 6.62 -2.45
C TRP A 7 -7.93 6.18 -1.03
N PHE A 8 -6.76 6.62 -0.55
CA PHE A 8 -6.27 6.29 0.79
C PHE A 8 -7.20 6.86 1.86
N ALA A 9 -7.52 8.16 1.79
CA ALA A 9 -8.40 8.81 2.75
C ALA A 9 -9.82 8.21 2.74
N GLU A 10 -10.36 7.89 1.56
CA GLU A 10 -11.67 7.25 1.43
C GLU A 10 -11.66 5.83 2.00
N THR A 11 -10.63 5.04 1.71
CA THR A 11 -10.52 3.67 2.24
C THR A 11 -10.34 3.67 3.76
N MET A 12 -9.51 4.56 4.28
CA MET A 12 -9.35 4.78 5.72
C MET A 12 -10.68 5.10 6.39
N LYS A 13 -11.49 5.97 5.76
CA LYS A 13 -12.80 6.33 6.31
C LYS A 13 -13.83 5.22 6.18
N MET A 14 -13.92 4.55 5.04
CA MET A 14 -14.97 3.56 4.77
C MET A 14 -14.69 2.20 5.42
N THR A 15 -13.44 1.77 5.43
CA THR A 15 -13.04 0.44 5.92
C THR A 15 -12.64 0.46 7.38
N PHE A 16 -11.86 1.46 7.78
CA PHE A 16 -11.27 1.53 9.13
C PHE A 16 -11.93 2.59 10.03
N ASN A 17 -12.86 3.39 9.49
CA ASN A 17 -13.53 4.50 10.17
C ASN A 17 -12.54 5.54 10.74
N ILE A 18 -11.40 5.72 10.08
CA ILE A 18 -10.38 6.71 10.43
C ILE A 18 -10.51 7.92 9.51
N GLU A 19 -10.55 9.12 10.10
CA GLU A 19 -10.55 10.36 9.34
C GLU A 19 -9.10 10.81 9.11
N VAL A 20 -8.73 11.01 7.85
CA VAL A 20 -7.36 11.34 7.46
C VAL A 20 -7.26 12.83 7.15
N ASN A 21 -6.38 13.53 7.88
CA ASN A 21 -5.90 14.81 7.42
C ASN A 21 -4.87 14.59 6.31
N ARG A 22 -5.21 15.01 5.09
CA ARG A 22 -4.38 14.80 3.89
C ARG A 22 -3.00 15.45 3.99
N ASP A 23 -2.87 16.54 4.74
CA ASP A 23 -1.60 17.25 4.90
C ASP A 23 -0.58 16.47 5.76
N ASP A 24 -1.07 15.50 6.55
CA ASP A 24 -0.25 14.66 7.44
C ASP A 24 0.09 13.30 6.81
N VAL A 25 -0.29 13.07 5.54
CA VAL A 25 -0.02 11.81 4.84
C VAL A 25 1.39 11.83 4.25
N GLY A 26 2.21 10.88 4.69
CA GLY A 26 3.52 10.59 4.12
C GLY A 26 3.38 9.83 2.81
N TYR A 27 4.33 10.03 1.89
CA TYR A 27 4.42 9.27 0.64
C TYR A 27 5.85 8.85 0.38
N GLU A 28 6.03 7.58 0.05
CA GLU A 28 7.32 7.03 -0.38
C GLU A 28 7.12 6.14 -1.61
N ALA A 29 8.18 5.96 -2.39
CA ALA A 29 8.19 5.09 -3.55
C ALA A 29 9.56 4.44 -3.67
N TYR A 30 9.59 3.12 -3.83
CA TYR A 30 10.83 2.37 -3.90
C TYR A 30 10.70 1.15 -4.81
N ASP A 31 11.74 0.91 -5.61
CA ASP A 31 11.86 -0.28 -6.46
C ASP A 31 12.44 -1.43 -5.64
N PHE A 32 11.76 -2.56 -5.63
CA PHE A 32 12.20 -3.77 -4.96
C PHE A 32 12.34 -4.92 -5.96
N TYR A 33 13.40 -5.70 -5.81
CA TYR A 33 13.45 -7.05 -6.33
C TYR A 33 12.69 -7.99 -5.40
N HIS A 34 12.18 -9.10 -5.95
CA HIS A 34 11.46 -10.09 -5.15
C HIS A 34 12.26 -10.62 -3.95
N GLU A 35 13.58 -10.75 -4.08
CA GLU A 35 14.45 -11.21 -3.00
C GLU A 35 14.59 -10.23 -1.82
N GLU A 36 14.18 -8.98 -2.01
CA GLU A 36 14.23 -7.93 -0.98
C GLU A 36 12.90 -7.80 -0.21
N ILE A 37 11.84 -8.47 -0.67
CA ILE A 37 10.50 -8.38 -0.08
C ILE A 37 10.32 -9.50 0.94
N ASP A 38 9.92 -9.12 2.15
CA ASP A 38 9.57 -10.05 3.22
C ASP A 38 8.20 -10.69 2.92
N ASP A 39 8.09 -12.01 3.14
CA ASP A 39 6.84 -12.77 2.99
C ASP A 39 5.71 -12.24 3.92
N LEU A 40 6.07 -11.52 4.99
CA LEU A 40 5.13 -10.82 5.87
C LEU A 40 4.47 -9.61 5.22
N LEU A 41 5.11 -9.01 4.20
CA LEU A 41 4.57 -7.87 3.47
C LEU A 41 3.77 -8.34 2.25
N ILE A 42 4.33 -9.29 1.50
CA ILE A 42 3.68 -9.91 0.34
C ILE A 42 4.01 -11.39 0.38
N PRO A 43 3.02 -12.28 0.63
CA PRO A 43 3.26 -13.71 0.58
C PRO A 43 3.91 -14.13 -0.74
N ALA A 44 4.91 -15.02 -0.70
CA ALA A 44 5.61 -15.52 -1.89
C ALA A 44 4.67 -15.93 -3.04
N GLU A 45 3.55 -16.60 -2.74
CA GLU A 45 2.57 -17.03 -3.75
C GLU A 45 1.86 -15.87 -4.47
N HIS A 46 1.82 -14.69 -3.85
CA HIS A 46 1.32 -13.46 -4.46
C HIS A 46 2.44 -12.76 -5.22
N LEU A 47 3.64 -12.73 -4.64
CA LEU A 47 4.83 -12.11 -5.21
C LEU A 47 5.20 -12.70 -6.58
N GLU A 48 5.05 -14.01 -6.76
CA GLU A 48 5.26 -14.71 -8.04
C GLU A 48 4.40 -14.17 -9.20
N LYS A 49 3.29 -13.49 -8.90
CA LYS A 49 2.36 -12.92 -9.91
C LYS A 49 2.68 -11.46 -10.24
N LEU A 50 3.63 -10.86 -9.51
CA LEU A 50 3.98 -9.46 -9.63
C LEU A 50 5.25 -9.26 -10.47
N PRO A 51 5.45 -8.07 -11.07
CA PRO A 51 6.67 -7.74 -11.81
C PRO A 51 7.92 -7.92 -10.96
N ASN A 52 9.08 -8.15 -11.60
CA ASN A 52 10.37 -8.17 -10.92
C ASN A 52 11.43 -7.45 -11.80
N PRO A 53 11.95 -6.29 -11.38
CA PRO A 53 11.61 -5.56 -10.15
C PRO A 53 10.17 -5.00 -10.18
N LEU A 54 9.67 -4.62 -9.02
CA LEU A 54 8.39 -3.94 -8.86
C LEU A 54 8.56 -2.62 -8.12
N LEU A 55 7.75 -1.63 -8.49
CA LEU A 55 7.66 -0.36 -7.77
C LEU A 55 6.56 -0.48 -6.70
N ILE A 56 6.93 -0.32 -5.44
CA ILE A 56 5.97 -0.12 -4.35
C ILE A 56 5.89 1.38 -4.09
N GLU A 57 4.68 1.92 -4.18
CA GLU A 57 4.36 3.23 -3.63
C GLU A 57 3.64 3.03 -2.30
N THR A 58 4.00 3.81 -1.29
CA THR A 58 3.40 3.76 0.04
C THR A 58 2.79 5.10 0.42
N LEU A 59 1.67 5.04 1.13
CA LEU A 59 1.08 6.16 1.85
C LEU A 59 1.04 5.80 3.33
N SER A 60 1.53 6.70 4.19
CA SER A 60 1.56 6.48 5.64
C SER A 60 0.82 7.57 6.39
N TYR A 61 0.20 7.20 7.51
CA TYR A 61 -0.53 8.11 8.39
C TYR A 61 -0.46 7.62 9.82
N VAL A 62 -0.33 8.53 10.79
CA VAL A 62 -0.45 8.22 12.21
C VAL A 62 -1.78 8.78 12.69
N ASP A 63 -2.65 7.93 13.22
CA ASP A 63 -3.96 8.36 13.71
C ASP A 63 -3.88 9.03 15.09
N ASP A 64 -5.02 9.57 15.55
CA ASP A 64 -5.12 10.28 16.84
C ASP A 64 -4.82 9.37 18.05
N GLU A 65 -4.91 8.05 17.89
CA GLU A 65 -4.56 7.06 18.93
C GLU A 65 -3.07 6.69 18.89
N GLY A 66 -2.32 7.21 17.92
CA GLY A 66 -0.90 6.96 17.71
C GLY A 66 -0.61 5.67 16.95
N TYR A 67 -1.60 5.06 16.31
CA TYR A 67 -1.37 3.90 15.46
C TYR A 67 -0.85 4.34 14.09
N GLU A 68 0.22 3.69 13.64
CA GLU A 68 0.74 3.84 12.28
C GLU A 68 -0.10 3.01 11.32
N TRP A 69 -0.49 3.63 10.22
CA TRP A 69 -1.18 3.03 9.09
C TRP A 69 -0.33 3.21 7.85
N ILE A 70 -0.10 2.13 7.12
CA ILE A 70 0.61 2.14 5.84
C ILE A 70 -0.26 1.42 4.81
N ALA A 71 -0.48 2.08 3.67
CA ALA A 71 -0.99 1.44 2.47
C ALA A 71 0.16 1.32 1.46
N GLY A 72 0.57 0.10 1.15
CA GLY A 72 1.49 -0.18 0.06
C GLY A 72 0.72 -0.65 -1.17
N TYR A 73 1.05 -0.15 -2.35
CA TYR A 73 0.45 -0.62 -3.60
C TYR A 73 1.47 -0.71 -4.72
N ILE A 74 1.27 -1.72 -5.57
CA ILE A 74 2.09 -2.01 -6.74
C ILE A 74 1.29 -1.69 -7.98
N LEU A 75 1.92 -0.99 -8.91
CA LEU A 75 1.31 -0.54 -10.15
C LEU A 75 1.97 -1.21 -11.35
N GLU A 76 1.18 -1.50 -12.37
CA GLU A 76 1.72 -1.81 -13.69
C GLU A 76 2.42 -0.57 -14.26
N GLU A 77 3.62 -0.75 -14.80
CA GLU A 77 4.54 0.33 -15.15
C GLU A 77 3.95 1.30 -16.20
N LYS A 78 3.18 0.77 -17.16
CA LYS A 78 2.67 1.52 -18.31
C LYS A 78 1.26 2.04 -18.11
N THR A 79 0.35 1.21 -17.60
CA THR A 79 -1.07 1.53 -17.42
C THR A 79 -1.32 2.23 -16.09
N ARG A 80 -0.41 2.09 -15.13
CA ARG A 80 -0.55 2.57 -13.75
C ARG A 80 -1.77 1.95 -13.05
N GLU A 81 -2.25 0.81 -13.53
CA GLU A 81 -3.30 0.04 -12.87
C GLU A 81 -2.70 -0.67 -11.65
N LYS A 82 -3.47 -0.74 -10.55
CA LYS A 82 -3.03 -1.49 -9.38
C LYS A 82 -3.00 -2.97 -9.70
N LEU A 83 -1.92 -3.63 -9.31
CA LEU A 83 -1.73 -5.07 -9.36
C LEU A 83 -1.89 -5.69 -7.97
N TYR A 84 -1.49 -4.94 -6.95
CA TYR A 84 -1.54 -5.38 -5.56
C TYR A 84 -1.73 -4.18 -4.64
N GLU A 85 -2.41 -4.40 -3.53
CA GLU A 85 -2.35 -3.50 -2.38
C GLU A 85 -2.31 -4.29 -1.07
N VAL A 86 -1.67 -3.69 -0.07
CA VAL A 86 -1.57 -4.18 1.29
C VAL A 86 -1.78 -3.03 2.27
N TRP A 87 -2.51 -3.32 3.34
CA TRP A 87 -2.77 -2.42 4.44
C TRP A 87 -2.13 -2.96 5.70
N ILE A 88 -1.36 -2.11 6.37
CA ILE A 88 -0.56 -2.46 7.55
C ILE A 88 -0.93 -1.50 8.67
N LYS A 89 -1.17 -2.04 9.87
CA LYS A 89 -1.37 -1.28 11.10
C LYS A 89 -0.29 -1.67 12.11
N ASN A 90 0.54 -0.73 12.54
CA ASN A 90 1.67 -0.97 13.47
C ASN A 90 2.57 -2.15 13.04
N GLY A 91 2.89 -2.26 11.76
CA GLY A 91 3.71 -3.35 11.22
C GLY A 91 2.98 -4.68 11.03
N GLU A 92 1.71 -4.80 11.40
CA GLU A 92 0.90 -5.99 11.14
C GLU A 92 -0.01 -5.80 9.93
N GLN A 93 0.00 -6.76 9.00
CA GLN A 93 -0.90 -6.75 7.86
C GLN A 93 -2.36 -6.95 8.31
N VAL A 94 -3.25 -6.02 7.93
CA VAL A 94 -4.68 -6.05 8.29
C VAL A 94 -5.60 -6.28 7.10
N ALA A 95 -5.16 -5.99 5.87
CA ALA A 95 -5.89 -6.30 4.64
C ALA A 95 -4.94 -6.37 3.44
N TYR A 96 -5.38 -7.01 2.36
CA TYR A 96 -4.74 -6.95 1.03
C TYR A 96 -5.76 -7.22 -0.07
N GLU A 97 -5.42 -6.85 -1.30
CA GLU A 97 -6.17 -7.20 -2.50
C GLU A 97 -5.20 -7.49 -3.64
N ILE A 98 -5.53 -8.49 -4.48
CA ILE A 98 -4.78 -8.82 -5.69
C ILE A 98 -5.68 -8.52 -6.88
N TYR A 99 -5.22 -7.63 -7.74
CA TYR A 99 -5.96 -7.26 -8.94
C TYR A 99 -5.48 -8.15 -10.09
N ASN A 100 -6.31 -9.12 -10.46
CA ASN A 100 -6.10 -9.88 -11.68
C ASN A 100 -6.67 -9.07 -12.85
N ASN A 101 -5.79 -8.44 -13.63
CA ASN A 101 -6.14 -7.90 -14.95
C ASN A 101 -6.14 -8.99 -16.03
#